data_AF-A0A1D7XZM9-F1
#
_entry.id   AF-A0A1D7XZM9-F1
#
_cell.length_a   1.000
_cell.length_b   1.000
_cell.length_c   1.000
_cell.angle_alpha   90.00
_cell.angle_beta   90.00
_cell.angle_gamma   90.00
#
_symmetry.space_group_name_H-M   'P 1'
#
loop_
_entity.id
_entity.type
_entity.pdbx_description
1 polymer ?
#
loop_
_entity_poly.entity_id
_entity_poly.type
_entity_poly.pdbx_seq_one_letter_code
_entity_poly.pdbx_strand_id
1 'polypeptide(L)'
;MDTKQENKKTVKENKNEKAIATILKNRGFDSHVVINKTDDVLLVAYGYKNHKLSELIKHDFKAKTNDTTIVNGELGFNEFVERVKALHSLHA
;
A
#
# COMPACT_ATOMS: atom_id res chain seq x y z
N MET A 1 -0.90 29.81 19.02
CA MET A 1 -0.05 28.64 19.35
C MET A 1 -0.41 27.54 18.36
N ASP A 2 0.04 27.55 17.10
CA ASP A 2 -0.64 26.74 16.07
C ASP A 2 0.29 26.09 15.02
N THR A 3 1.57 25.89 15.33
CA THR A 3 2.56 25.37 14.35
C THR A 3 2.71 23.84 14.34
N LYS A 4 1.88 23.07 15.09
CA LYS A 4 2.11 21.62 15.28
C LYS A 4 1.39 20.70 14.26
N GLN A 5 0.39 21.18 13.52
CA GLN A 5 -0.36 20.32 12.61
C GLN A 5 0.29 20.16 11.23
N GLU A 6 0.88 21.22 10.69
CA GLU A 6 1.46 21.19 9.34
C GLU A 6 2.65 20.22 9.26
N ASN A 7 3.54 20.23 10.25
CA ASN A 7 4.72 19.35 10.29
C ASN A 7 4.38 17.85 10.41
N LYS A 8 3.28 17.48 11.07
CA LYS A 8 2.91 16.06 11.23
C LYS A 8 2.41 15.44 9.93
N LYS A 9 1.75 16.22 9.07
CA LYS A 9 1.17 15.73 7.82
C LYS A 9 2.28 15.46 6.79
N THR A 10 3.20 16.41 6.61
CA THR A 10 4.35 16.29 5.70
C THR A 10 5.30 15.15 6.08
N VAL A 11 5.52 14.92 7.39
CA VAL A 11 6.35 13.80 7.85
C VAL A 11 5.69 12.44 7.63
N LYS A 12 4.35 12.35 7.75
CA LYS A 12 3.60 11.10 7.51
C LYS A 12 3.55 10.75 6.01
N GLU A 13 3.38 11.73 5.13
CA GLU A 13 3.44 11.49 3.67
C GLU A 13 4.81 10.94 3.26
N ASN A 14 5.89 11.54 3.73
CA ASN A 14 7.26 11.06 3.48
C ASN A 14 7.50 9.61 3.94
N LYS A 15 6.94 9.20 5.09
CA LYS A 15 7.08 7.81 5.58
C LYS A 15 6.40 6.80 4.68
N ASN A 16 5.21 7.13 4.20
CA ASN A 16 4.40 6.24 3.37
C ASN A 16 5.02 6.09 1.99
N GLU A 17 5.44 7.20 1.38
CA GLU A 17 6.15 7.19 0.09
C GLU A 17 7.44 6.38 0.17
N LYS A 18 8.20 6.53 1.27
CA LYS A 18 9.42 5.74 1.49
C LYS A 18 9.15 4.24 1.62
N ALA A 19 8.09 3.86 2.33
CA ALA A 19 7.70 2.46 2.46
C ALA A 19 7.32 1.87 1.09
N ILE A 20 6.49 2.58 0.32
CA ILE A 20 6.07 2.19 -1.03
C ILE A 20 7.28 2.04 -1.95
N ALA A 21 8.15 3.06 -2.02
CA ALA A 21 9.34 3.04 -2.86
C ALA A 21 10.28 1.88 -2.52
N THR A 22 10.40 1.55 -1.23
CA THR A 22 11.23 0.44 -0.76
C THR A 22 10.68 -0.90 -1.26
N ILE A 23 9.37 -1.11 -1.22
CA ILE A 23 8.74 -2.35 -1.69
C ILE A 23 8.79 -2.47 -3.20
N LEU A 24 8.45 -1.39 -3.92
CA LEU A 24 8.58 -1.34 -5.37
C LEU A 24 9.98 -1.77 -5.80
N LYS A 25 11.02 -1.22 -5.17
CA LYS A 25 12.42 -1.55 -5.48
C LYS A 25 12.81 -2.97 -5.07
N ASN A 26 12.45 -3.42 -3.86
CA ASN A 26 12.90 -4.71 -3.32
C ASN A 26 12.20 -5.90 -3.99
N ARG A 27 10.92 -5.76 -4.36
CA ARG A 27 10.15 -6.83 -5.01
C ARG A 27 10.08 -6.67 -6.54
N GLY A 28 10.50 -5.53 -7.07
CA GLY A 28 10.57 -5.27 -8.51
C GLY A 28 9.24 -4.87 -9.15
N PHE A 29 8.22 -4.53 -8.37
CA PHE A 29 6.94 -4.04 -8.90
C PHE A 29 7.10 -2.68 -9.61
N ASP A 30 6.35 -2.48 -10.68
CA ASP A 30 6.33 -1.22 -11.44
C ASP A 30 5.05 -0.39 -11.20
N SER A 31 4.08 -0.95 -10.47
CA SER A 31 2.79 -0.33 -10.17
C SER A 31 2.37 -0.53 -8.72
N HIS A 32 1.67 0.47 -8.20
CA HIS A 32 1.08 0.41 -6.87
C HIS A 32 -0.18 1.28 -6.76
N VAL A 33 -1.07 0.92 -5.85
CA VAL A 33 -2.25 1.69 -5.45
C VAL A 33 -2.43 1.57 -3.95
N VAL A 34 -2.52 2.70 -3.27
CA VAL A 34 -2.87 2.74 -1.84
C VAL A 34 -4.34 2.36 -1.68
N ILE A 35 -4.60 1.28 -0.96
CA ILE A 35 -5.96 0.77 -0.68
C ILE A 35 -6.49 1.40 0.61
N ASN A 36 -5.66 1.46 1.64
CA ASN A 36 -6.00 2.09 2.92
C ASN A 36 -4.76 2.78 3.51
N LYS A 37 -4.98 3.92 4.16
CA LYS A 37 -3.93 4.70 4.83
C LYS A 37 -4.46 5.20 6.17
N THR A 38 -3.86 4.68 7.23
CA THR A 38 -4.06 5.12 8.61
C THR A 38 -2.72 5.57 9.20
N ASP A 39 -2.73 6.03 10.45
CA ASP A 39 -1.49 6.45 11.13
C ASP A 39 -0.55 5.29 11.47
N ASP A 40 -1.11 4.11 11.68
CA ASP A 40 -0.36 2.92 12.10
C ASP A 40 -0.15 1.93 10.95
N VAL A 41 -1.08 1.90 9.99
CA VAL A 41 -1.10 0.91 8.91
C VAL A 41 -1.25 1.60 7.56
N LEU A 42 -0.44 1.15 6.60
CA LEU A 42 -0.55 1.48 5.19
C LEU A 42 -0.78 0.20 4.37
N LEU A 43 -1.93 0.07 3.74
CA LEU A 43 -2.29 -1.07 2.91
C LEU A 43 -2.18 -0.68 1.44
N VAL A 44 -1.34 -1.38 0.69
CA VAL A 44 -1.00 -1.02 -0.69
C VAL A 44 -1.04 -2.26 -1.55
N ALA A 45 -1.78 -2.17 -2.66
CA ALA A 45 -1.72 -3.15 -3.73
C ALA A 45 -0.51 -2.81 -4.62
N TYR A 46 0.33 -3.79 -4.87
CA TYR A 46 1.47 -3.73 -5.77
C TYR A 46 1.25 -4.70 -6.93
N GLY A 47 1.86 -4.43 -8.07
CA GLY A 47 1.81 -5.34 -9.20
C GLY A 47 2.62 -4.82 -10.37
N TYR A 48 2.44 -5.50 -11.50
CA TYR A 48 3.09 -5.15 -12.75
C TYR A 48 2.07 -4.68 -13.77
N LYS A 49 2.41 -3.67 -14.58
CA LYS A 49 1.52 -3.20 -15.67
C LYS A 49 1.20 -4.29 -16.69
N ASN A 50 2.17 -5.17 -16.94
CA ASN A 50 2.12 -6.13 -18.04
C ASN A 50 2.14 -7.61 -17.58
N HIS A 51 2.02 -7.88 -16.27
CA HIS A 51 1.96 -9.24 -15.75
C HIS A 51 0.80 -9.40 -14.75
N LYS A 52 0.30 -10.63 -14.66
CA LYS A 52 -0.85 -10.97 -13.80
C LYS A 52 -0.48 -11.19 -12.33
N LEU A 53 0.75 -10.85 -11.94
CA LEU A 53 1.21 -10.97 -10.56
C LEU A 53 0.97 -9.65 -9.81
N SER A 54 0.04 -9.69 -8.86
CA SER A 54 -0.29 -8.58 -7.99
C SER A 54 -0.34 -9.04 -6.54
N GLU A 55 0.09 -8.18 -5.63
CA GLU A 55 0.19 -8.48 -4.21
C GLU A 55 -0.42 -7.35 -3.38
N LEU A 56 -1.18 -7.69 -2.36
CA LEU A 56 -1.66 -6.74 -1.37
C LEU A 56 -0.76 -6.84 -0.15
N ILE A 57 -0.02 -5.77 0.14
CA ILE A 57 0.93 -5.74 1.25
C ILE A 57 0.45 -4.72 2.27
N LYS A 58 0.38 -5.16 3.52
CA LYS A 58 0.10 -4.35 4.70
C LYS A 58 1.41 -3.94 5.34
N HIS A 59 1.65 -2.65 5.41
CA HIS A 59 2.75 -2.04 6.16
C HIS A 59 2.26 -1.65 7.54
N ASP A 60 2.84 -2.25 8.57
CA ASP A 60 2.59 -1.87 9.95
C ASP A 60 3.75 -0.99 10.44
N PHE A 61 3.49 0.29 10.65
CA PHE A 61 4.51 1.25 11.09
C PHE A 61 4.85 1.11 12.58
N LYS A 62 3.96 0.54 13.40
CA LYS A 62 4.21 0.28 14.82
C LYS A 62 5.15 -0.92 14.98
N ALA A 63 4.83 -2.02 14.31
CA ALA A 63 5.63 -3.24 14.33
C ALA A 63 6.86 -3.16 13.40
N LYS A 64 6.88 -2.21 12.45
CA LYS A 64 7.87 -2.08 11.37
C LYS A 64 7.94 -3.35 10.50
N THR A 65 6.80 -3.99 10.28
CA THR A 65 6.68 -5.21 9.45
C THR A 65 5.91 -4.94 8.16
N ASN A 66 6.18 -5.78 7.16
CA ASN A 66 5.49 -5.76 5.87
C ASN A 66 4.90 -7.16 5.65
N ASP A 67 3.58 -7.26 5.73
CA ASP A 67 2.87 -8.52 5.64
C ASP A 67 2.15 -8.62 4.29
N THR A 68 2.45 -9.65 3.52
CA THR A 68 1.74 -9.92 2.27
C THR A 68 0.42 -10.59 2.61
N THR A 69 -0.67 -9.86 2.43
CA THR A 69 -2.03 -10.28 2.81
C THR A 69 -2.72 -11.07 1.70
N ILE A 70 -2.47 -10.71 0.44
CA ILE A 70 -3.04 -11.40 -0.72
C ILE A 70 -1.96 -11.46 -1.80
N VAL A 71 -1.83 -12.61 -2.46
CA VAL A 71 -1.05 -12.77 -3.69
C VAL A 71 -2.02 -13.28 -4.75
N ASN A 72 -2.07 -12.63 -5.90
CA ASN A 72 -2.88 -13.03 -7.03
C ASN A 72 -2.03 -13.05 -8.29
N GLY A 73 -1.96 -14.22 -8.94
CA GLY A 73 -1.22 -14.44 -10.19
C GLY A 73 -2.11 -14.49 -11.43
N GLU A 74 -3.42 -14.31 -11.28
CA GLU A 74 -4.42 -14.62 -12.31
C GLU A 74 -5.08 -13.37 -12.90
N LEU A 75 -5.16 -12.28 -12.12
CA LEU A 75 -5.82 -11.03 -12.51
C LEU A 75 -4.81 -9.96 -12.94
N GLY A 76 -5.22 -9.10 -13.88
CA GLY A 76 -4.49 -7.87 -14.14
C GLY A 76 -4.47 -6.97 -12.90
N PHE A 77 -3.46 -6.09 -12.80
CA PHE A 77 -3.29 -5.23 -11.63
C PHE A 77 -4.53 -4.37 -11.31
N ASN A 78 -5.22 -3.86 -12.33
CA ASN A 78 -6.43 -3.05 -12.13
C ASN A 78 -7.59 -3.88 -11.56
N GLU A 79 -7.87 -5.06 -12.13
CA GLU A 79 -8.91 -5.97 -11.63
C GLU A 79 -8.61 -6.43 -10.20
N PHE A 80 -7.33 -6.71 -9.91
CA PHE A 80 -6.88 -7.01 -8.56
C PHE A 80 -7.19 -5.88 -7.59
N VAL A 81 -6.84 -4.63 -7.96
CA VAL A 81 -7.12 -3.43 -7.15
C VAL A 81 -8.62 -3.26 -6.89
N GLU A 82 -9.46 -3.43 -7.90
CA GLU A 82 -10.92 -3.35 -7.73
C GLU A 82 -11.44 -4.40 -6.76
N ARG A 83 -10.97 -5.64 -6.89
CA ARG A 83 -11.38 -6.74 -6.02
C ARG A 83 -10.97 -6.52 -4.56
N VAL A 84 -9.73 -6.08 -4.31
CA VAL A 84 -9.28 -5.81 -2.94
C VAL A 84 -9.96 -4.58 -2.34
N LYS A 85 -10.26 -3.55 -3.14
CA LYS A 85 -11.06 -2.40 -2.69
C LYS A 85 -12.48 -2.81 -2.32
N ALA A 86 -13.12 -3.67 -3.12
CA ALA A 86 -14.45 -4.17 -2.82
C ALA A 86 -14.46 -4.98 -1.51
N LEU A 87 -13.49 -5.88 -1.32
CA LEU A 87 -13.35 -6.65 -0.09
C LEU A 87 -13.11 -5.78 1.14
N HIS A 88 -12.30 -4.72 1.01
CA HIS A 88 -12.01 -3.79 2.10
C HIS A 88 -13.19 -2.86 2.40
N SER A 89 -13.95 -2.44 1.38
CA SER A 89 -15.13 -1.57 1.56
C SER A 89 -16.31 -2.32 2.18
N LEU A 90 -16.39 -3.64 2.00
CA LEU A 90 -17.42 -4.46 2.65
C LEU A 90 -17.18 -4.67 4.15
N HIS A 91 -15.97 -4.39 4.65
CA HIS A 91 -15.56 -4.62 6.04
C HIS A 91 -15.14 -3.34 6.78
N ALA A 92 -15.25 -2.17 6.14
CA ALA A 92 -14.96 -0.86 6.74
C ALA A 92 -16.24 -0.22 7.31
#